data_AF-A0A0A0V1C1-F1
#
_entry.id   AF-A0A0A0V1C1-F1
#
_cell.length_a   1.000
_cell.length_b   1.000
_cell.length_c   1.000
_cell.angle_alpha   90.00
_cell.angle_beta   90.00
_cell.angle_gamma   90.00
#
_symmetry.space_group_name_H-M   'P 1'
#
loop_
_entity.id
_entity.type
_entity.pdbx_description
1 polymer ?
#
loop_
_entity_poly.entity_id
_entity_poly.type
_entity_poly.pdbx_seq_one_letter_code
_entity_poly.pdbx_strand_id
1 'polypeptide(L)'
;MTNLTANQFDTFIDIISSEDYHAPLWGDDENALRNKELVNIDQDHKVTLTRTGEQLAKEIKTRQADQDIKHMGAVERRWFVEHTADSQLTDETVQLLAKDRCDDLRLQGVQLLIKRDLLTDRQAVKFAHDKDDEIRMSMVGRVDLMEFADDTSWNIHQKIIDYVAESHIDPAPLVEKLAQNPDAGMRLWAVSIMSEKHIPLLIDDPDLIVRGGVINRFADSLGSDLIDRLIESPRTGVRDYVARRANNLSDVQIQKLLEDEKVGFWMRDRLEEYRKEYRKLCALEKLFGDSDSELMKSQRELALSENFGH
;
A
#
# COMPACT_ATOMS: atom_id res chain seq x y z
N MET A 1 -30.78 -26.50 -1.63
CA MET A 1 -31.15 -25.10 -1.93
C MET A 1 -30.97 -24.87 -3.41
N THR A 2 -31.90 -24.15 -4.03
CA THR A 2 -31.81 -23.75 -5.44
C THR A 2 -30.66 -22.75 -5.59
N ASN A 3 -29.58 -23.13 -6.27
CA ASN A 3 -28.46 -22.22 -6.49
C ASN A 3 -28.86 -21.18 -7.54
N LEU A 4 -28.96 -19.91 -7.13
CA LEU A 4 -29.14 -18.77 -8.02
C LEU A 4 -27.77 -18.17 -8.39
N THR A 5 -27.63 -17.69 -9.62
CA THR A 5 -26.53 -16.80 -9.99
C THR A 5 -26.71 -15.44 -9.30
N ALA A 6 -25.70 -14.55 -9.37
CA ALA A 6 -25.83 -13.19 -8.84
C ALA A 6 -27.05 -12.46 -9.45
N ASN A 7 -27.10 -12.37 -10.79
CA ASN A 7 -28.22 -11.73 -11.48
C ASN A 7 -29.58 -12.36 -11.15
N GLN A 8 -29.67 -13.69 -11.12
CA GLN A 8 -30.92 -14.37 -10.76
C GLN A 8 -31.34 -14.08 -9.32
N PHE A 9 -30.38 -13.95 -8.40
CA PHE A 9 -30.66 -13.58 -7.02
C PHE A 9 -31.15 -12.14 -6.94
N ASP A 10 -30.49 -11.19 -7.60
CA ASP A 10 -30.89 -9.78 -7.63
C ASP A 10 -32.29 -9.61 -8.24
N THR A 11 -32.56 -10.22 -9.40
CA THR A 11 -33.89 -10.24 -10.01
C THR A 11 -34.92 -10.87 -9.07
N PHE A 12 -34.57 -11.94 -8.35
CA PHE A 12 -35.48 -12.55 -7.39
C PHE A 12 -35.75 -11.63 -6.19
N ILE A 13 -34.74 -10.89 -5.70
CA ILE A 13 -34.91 -9.89 -4.66
C ILE A 13 -35.83 -8.76 -5.13
N ASP A 14 -35.66 -8.25 -6.35
CA ASP A 14 -36.53 -7.22 -6.92
C ASP A 14 -37.99 -7.69 -6.98
N ILE A 15 -38.21 -8.94 -7.42
CA ILE A 15 -39.54 -9.55 -7.48
C ILE A 15 -40.19 -9.62 -6.09
N ILE A 16 -39.46 -10.06 -5.05
CA ILE A 16 -40.04 -10.22 -3.70
C ILE A 16 -40.13 -8.92 -2.90
N SER A 17 -39.55 -7.84 -3.41
CA SER A 17 -39.56 -6.49 -2.83
C SER A 17 -40.57 -5.56 -3.50
N SER A 18 -41.04 -5.90 -4.70
CA SER A 18 -42.09 -5.17 -5.40
C SER A 18 -43.46 -5.81 -5.20
N GLU A 19 -44.47 -4.99 -4.91
CA GLU A 19 -45.86 -5.45 -4.83
C GLU A 19 -46.45 -5.75 -6.23
N ASP A 20 -45.87 -5.17 -7.30
CA ASP A 20 -46.36 -5.29 -8.67
C ASP A 20 -45.20 -5.34 -9.67
N TYR A 21 -44.43 -6.43 -9.63
CA TYR A 21 -43.30 -6.64 -10.53
C TYR A 21 -43.77 -7.10 -11.93
N HIS A 22 -43.29 -6.40 -12.97
CA HIS A 22 -43.47 -6.80 -14.37
C HIS A 22 -42.14 -7.16 -15.00
N ALA A 23 -42.06 -8.38 -15.56
CA ALA A 23 -40.87 -8.85 -16.26
C ALA A 23 -40.66 -8.07 -17.57
N PRO A 24 -39.42 -7.79 -17.98
CA PRO A 24 -39.12 -7.29 -19.31
C PRO A 24 -39.62 -8.25 -20.39
N LEU A 25 -39.91 -7.72 -21.58
CA LEU A 25 -40.28 -8.53 -22.75
C LEU A 25 -39.22 -9.60 -23.10
N TRP A 26 -37.96 -9.36 -22.73
CA TRP A 26 -36.80 -10.23 -22.97
C TRP A 26 -35.99 -10.47 -21.69
N GLY A 27 -36.68 -10.85 -20.60
CA GLY A 27 -36.05 -11.13 -19.31
C GLY A 27 -35.43 -12.52 -19.22
N ASP A 28 -34.13 -12.65 -19.51
CA ASP A 28 -33.41 -13.93 -19.43
C ASP A 28 -33.38 -14.50 -18.00
N ASP A 29 -33.23 -13.63 -17.00
CA ASP A 29 -33.15 -14.02 -15.58
C ASP A 29 -34.53 -14.42 -15.03
N GLU A 30 -35.61 -13.72 -15.38
CA GLU A 30 -36.99 -14.06 -15.01
C GLU A 30 -37.41 -15.39 -15.64
N ASN A 31 -37.04 -15.61 -16.91
CA ASN A 31 -37.24 -16.90 -17.56
C ASN A 31 -36.43 -18.02 -16.89
N ALA A 32 -35.19 -17.74 -16.46
CA ALA A 32 -34.40 -18.69 -15.70
C ALA A 32 -35.00 -18.99 -14.32
N LEU A 33 -35.54 -17.99 -13.62
CA LEU A 33 -36.26 -18.15 -12.35
C LEU A 33 -37.56 -18.95 -12.54
N ARG A 34 -38.27 -18.73 -13.64
CA ARG A 34 -39.45 -19.53 -14.03
C ARG A 34 -39.08 -20.98 -14.31
N ASN A 35 -37.99 -21.23 -15.02
CA ASN A 35 -37.47 -22.58 -15.28
C ASN A 35 -37.04 -23.31 -14.00
N LYS A 36 -36.69 -22.56 -12.95
CA LYS A 36 -36.42 -23.08 -11.60
C LYS A 36 -37.68 -23.21 -10.73
N GLU A 37 -38.85 -23.00 -11.33
CA GLU A 37 -40.17 -23.05 -10.68
C GLU A 37 -40.27 -22.07 -9.49
N LEU A 38 -39.57 -20.95 -9.51
CA LEU A 38 -39.63 -19.94 -8.45
C LEU A 38 -40.70 -18.89 -8.71
N VAL A 39 -40.95 -18.59 -9.98
CA VAL A 39 -41.93 -17.58 -10.40
C VAL A 39 -42.78 -18.07 -11.55
N ASN A 40 -43.98 -17.51 -11.66
CA ASN A 40 -44.84 -17.60 -12.83
C ASN A 40 -44.91 -16.24 -13.50
N ILE A 41 -44.90 -16.24 -14.84
CA ILE A 41 -45.03 -15.04 -15.66
C ILE A 41 -46.30 -15.22 -16.50
N ASP A 42 -47.26 -14.31 -16.38
CA ASP A 42 -48.50 -14.36 -17.14
C ASP A 42 -48.38 -13.68 -18.52
N GLN A 43 -49.51 -13.57 -19.22
CA GLN A 43 -49.57 -12.98 -20.57
C GLN A 43 -49.31 -11.46 -20.57
N ASP A 44 -49.55 -10.79 -19.45
CA ASP A 44 -49.31 -9.35 -19.25
C ASP A 44 -47.91 -9.09 -18.65
N HIS A 45 -47.05 -10.11 -18.66
CA HIS A 45 -45.71 -10.10 -18.06
C HIS A 45 -45.70 -9.83 -16.55
N LYS A 46 -46.85 -9.95 -15.88
CA LYS A 46 -46.92 -9.84 -14.42
C LYS A 46 -46.28 -11.09 -13.81
N VAL A 47 -45.40 -10.86 -12.85
CA VAL A 47 -44.68 -11.93 -12.16
C VAL A 47 -45.35 -12.23 -10.83
N THR A 48 -45.59 -13.52 -10.57
CA THR A 48 -46.11 -14.00 -9.29
C THR A 48 -45.19 -15.10 -8.75
N LEU A 49 -45.05 -15.19 -7.43
CA LEU A 49 -44.28 -16.27 -6.82
C LEU A 49 -45.04 -17.60 -6.95
N THR A 50 -44.33 -18.67 -7.26
CA THR A 50 -44.87 -20.02 -7.05
C THR A 50 -44.81 -20.36 -5.55
N ARG A 51 -45.41 -21.48 -5.13
CA ARG A 51 -45.24 -21.98 -3.76
C ARG A 51 -43.77 -22.17 -3.35
N THR A 52 -42.93 -22.63 -4.28
CA THR A 52 -41.49 -22.80 -4.08
C THR A 52 -40.80 -21.43 -3.94
N GLY A 53 -41.19 -20.46 -4.77
CA GLY A 53 -40.73 -19.08 -4.66
C GLY A 53 -41.12 -18.41 -3.36
N GLU A 54 -42.37 -18.55 -2.92
CA GLU A 54 -42.86 -18.03 -1.63
C GLU A 54 -42.07 -18.62 -0.45
N GLN A 55 -41.80 -19.92 -0.50
CA GLN A 55 -40.99 -20.58 0.52
C GLN A 55 -39.56 -20.02 0.53
N LEU A 56 -38.90 -19.92 -0.63
CA LEU A 56 -37.55 -19.36 -0.73
C LEU A 56 -37.50 -17.91 -0.27
N ALA A 57 -38.48 -17.09 -0.68
CA ALA A 57 -38.60 -15.69 -0.27
C ALA A 57 -38.74 -15.56 1.25
N LYS A 58 -39.57 -16.41 1.88
CA LYS A 58 -39.71 -16.46 3.34
C LYS A 58 -38.41 -16.86 4.01
N GLU A 59 -37.73 -17.89 3.51
CA GLU A 59 -36.44 -18.35 4.04
C GLU A 59 -35.34 -17.27 3.95
N ILE A 60 -35.24 -16.55 2.82
CA ILE A 60 -34.32 -15.42 2.66
C ILE A 60 -34.65 -14.31 3.65
N LYS A 61 -35.92 -13.88 3.72
CA LYS A 61 -36.38 -12.83 4.65
C LYS A 61 -36.09 -13.20 6.10
N THR A 62 -36.31 -14.45 6.50
CA THR A 62 -35.97 -14.95 7.85
C THR A 62 -34.46 -14.88 8.09
N ARG A 63 -33.62 -15.42 7.19
CA ARG A 63 -32.16 -15.38 7.37
C ARG A 63 -31.62 -13.96 7.43
N GLN A 64 -32.14 -13.04 6.63
CA GLN A 64 -31.74 -11.64 6.65
C GLN A 64 -32.15 -10.96 7.96
N ALA A 65 -33.38 -11.19 8.43
CA ALA A 65 -33.85 -10.65 9.70
C ALA A 65 -33.03 -11.18 10.90
N ASP A 66 -32.71 -12.47 10.88
CA ASP A 66 -31.92 -13.14 11.93
C ASP A 66 -30.41 -12.94 11.75
N GLN A 67 -29.98 -12.30 10.65
CA GLN A 67 -28.58 -12.16 10.21
C GLN A 67 -27.81 -13.50 10.22
N ASP A 68 -28.48 -14.59 9.85
CA ASP A 68 -27.94 -15.95 9.84
C ASP A 68 -27.03 -16.19 8.61
N ILE A 69 -25.95 -15.41 8.54
CA ILE A 69 -25.03 -15.42 7.41
C ILE A 69 -24.36 -16.78 7.22
N LYS A 70 -24.28 -17.62 8.27
CA LYS A 70 -23.71 -18.96 8.18
C LYS A 70 -24.49 -19.87 7.22
N HIS A 71 -25.81 -19.65 7.09
CA HIS A 71 -26.68 -20.45 6.22
C HIS A 71 -27.06 -19.73 4.92
N MET A 72 -26.64 -18.48 4.74
CA MET A 72 -26.77 -17.76 3.46
C MET A 72 -25.77 -18.29 2.43
N GLY A 73 -26.19 -18.34 1.17
CA GLY A 73 -25.28 -18.59 0.04
C GLY A 73 -24.27 -17.45 -0.16
N ALA A 74 -23.22 -17.66 -0.95
CA ALA A 74 -22.21 -16.62 -1.19
C ALA A 74 -22.79 -15.34 -1.82
N VAL A 75 -23.70 -15.50 -2.78
CA VAL A 75 -24.42 -14.37 -3.42
C VAL A 75 -25.32 -13.65 -2.42
N GLU A 76 -26.12 -14.38 -1.67
CA GLU A 76 -27.02 -13.83 -0.65
C GLU A 76 -26.25 -13.07 0.45
N ARG A 77 -25.11 -13.62 0.91
CA ARG A 77 -24.26 -12.93 1.89
C ARG A 77 -23.73 -11.60 1.35
N ARG A 78 -23.22 -11.59 0.11
CA ARG A 78 -22.71 -10.36 -0.51
C ARG A 78 -23.82 -9.32 -0.61
N TRP A 79 -24.95 -9.70 -1.18
CA TRP A 79 -26.11 -8.81 -1.30
C TRP A 79 -26.55 -8.27 0.05
N PHE A 80 -26.69 -9.14 1.07
CA PHE A 80 -27.11 -8.74 2.42
C PHE A 80 -26.16 -7.71 3.03
N VAL A 81 -24.85 -7.91 2.91
CA VAL A 81 -23.85 -7.00 3.47
C VAL A 81 -23.79 -5.68 2.71
N GLU A 82 -23.93 -5.69 1.37
CA GLU A 82 -23.96 -4.47 0.55
C GLU A 82 -25.20 -3.59 0.82
N HIS A 83 -26.32 -4.21 1.21
CA HIS A 83 -27.59 -3.54 1.42
C HIS A 83 -27.98 -3.36 2.90
N THR A 84 -27.11 -3.75 3.83
CA THR A 84 -27.31 -3.54 5.27
C THR A 84 -26.33 -2.49 5.75
N ALA A 85 -26.83 -1.44 6.40
CA ALA A 85 -25.96 -0.42 6.96
C ALA A 85 -25.02 -1.05 8.00
N ASP A 86 -23.74 -0.64 8.00
CA ASP A 86 -22.75 -1.10 8.98
C ASP A 86 -23.30 -1.09 10.41
N SER A 87 -24.07 -0.07 10.81
CA SER A 87 -24.60 0.06 12.18
C SER A 87 -25.70 -0.96 12.53
N GLN A 88 -26.26 -1.64 11.54
CA GLN A 88 -27.33 -2.63 11.73
C GLN A 88 -26.78 -4.06 11.87
N LEU A 89 -25.54 -4.32 11.44
CA LEU A 89 -24.92 -5.64 11.58
C LEU A 89 -24.63 -5.95 13.05
N THR A 90 -25.03 -7.13 13.53
CA THR A 90 -24.68 -7.56 14.90
C THR A 90 -23.19 -7.87 15.01
N ASP A 91 -22.65 -7.84 16.23
CA ASP A 91 -21.25 -8.18 16.46
C ASP A 91 -20.94 -9.65 16.12
N GLU A 92 -21.90 -10.56 16.31
CA GLU A 92 -21.77 -11.95 15.90
C GLU A 92 -21.65 -12.07 14.37
N THR A 93 -22.48 -11.33 13.63
CA THR A 93 -22.39 -11.25 12.17
C THR A 93 -21.04 -10.70 11.73
N VAL A 94 -20.54 -9.64 12.36
CA VAL A 94 -19.21 -9.09 12.06
C VAL A 94 -18.10 -10.12 12.31
N GLN A 95 -18.17 -10.86 13.42
CA GLN A 95 -17.21 -11.94 13.75
C GLN A 95 -17.23 -13.10 12.74
N LEU A 96 -18.39 -13.38 12.15
CA LEU A 96 -18.53 -14.38 11.10
C LEU A 96 -18.02 -13.85 9.75
N LEU A 97 -18.29 -12.58 9.41
CA LEU A 97 -17.77 -11.94 8.20
C LEU A 97 -16.24 -11.93 8.19
N ALA A 98 -15.59 -11.59 9.31
CA ALA A 98 -14.13 -11.61 9.45
C ALA A 98 -13.49 -13.01 9.28
N LYS A 99 -14.30 -14.05 9.08
CA LYS A 99 -13.88 -15.43 8.79
C LYS A 99 -14.43 -15.95 7.46
N ASP A 100 -15.03 -15.08 6.65
CA ASP A 100 -15.61 -15.45 5.36
C ASP A 100 -14.51 -15.92 4.38
N ARG A 101 -14.91 -16.81 3.47
CA ARG A 101 -14.04 -17.32 2.41
C ARG A 101 -13.84 -16.30 1.29
N CYS A 102 -14.80 -15.39 1.11
CA CYS A 102 -14.70 -14.27 0.19
C CYS A 102 -13.80 -13.20 0.80
N ASP A 103 -12.81 -12.73 0.04
CA ASP A 103 -11.80 -11.80 0.54
C ASP A 103 -12.40 -10.43 0.85
N ASP A 104 -13.25 -9.90 -0.03
CA ASP A 104 -13.99 -8.63 0.20
C ASP A 104 -14.82 -8.64 1.49
N LEU A 105 -15.60 -9.71 1.72
CA LEU A 105 -16.43 -9.84 2.91
C LEU A 105 -15.58 -10.02 4.17
N ARG A 106 -14.46 -10.74 4.04
CA ARG A 106 -13.52 -10.92 5.14
C ARG A 106 -12.86 -9.60 5.52
N LEU A 107 -12.42 -8.83 4.54
CA LEU A 107 -11.86 -7.49 4.72
C LEU A 107 -12.86 -6.56 5.40
N GLN A 108 -14.10 -6.49 4.90
CA GLN A 108 -15.14 -5.67 5.53
C GLN A 108 -15.41 -6.10 6.98
N GLY A 109 -15.48 -7.41 7.24
CA GLY A 109 -15.59 -7.95 8.59
C GLY A 109 -14.43 -7.51 9.50
N VAL A 110 -13.19 -7.58 9.02
CA VAL A 110 -11.99 -7.14 9.76
C VAL A 110 -12.03 -5.64 10.03
N GLN A 111 -12.38 -4.82 9.04
CA GLN A 111 -12.51 -3.37 9.20
C GLN A 111 -13.59 -3.01 10.23
N LEU A 112 -14.71 -3.73 10.24
CA LEU A 112 -15.76 -3.54 11.24
C LEU A 112 -15.33 -3.98 12.64
N LEU A 113 -14.56 -5.07 12.77
CA LEU A 113 -13.97 -5.45 14.06
C LEU A 113 -13.06 -4.34 14.60
N ILE A 114 -12.25 -3.73 13.74
CA ILE A 114 -11.38 -2.60 14.12
C ILE A 114 -12.23 -1.38 14.51
N LYS A 115 -13.18 -0.98 13.66
CA LYS A 115 -14.01 0.21 13.84
C LYS A 115 -14.85 0.16 15.11
N ARG A 116 -15.22 -1.04 15.56
CA ARG A 116 -16.04 -1.28 16.76
C ARG A 116 -15.23 -1.68 17.99
N ASP A 117 -13.91 -1.73 17.90
CA ASP A 117 -13.03 -2.17 18.99
C ASP A 117 -13.34 -3.60 19.50
N LEU A 118 -13.66 -4.50 18.57
CA LEU A 118 -13.98 -5.91 18.82
C LEU A 118 -12.83 -6.85 18.43
N LEU A 119 -11.75 -6.31 17.90
CA LEU A 119 -10.60 -7.07 17.44
C LEU A 119 -9.70 -7.43 18.63
N THR A 120 -9.58 -8.72 18.93
CA THR A 120 -8.64 -9.19 19.95
C THR A 120 -7.21 -9.25 19.42
N ASP A 121 -6.20 -9.14 20.30
CA ASP A 121 -4.78 -9.27 19.93
C ASP A 121 -4.50 -10.58 19.17
N ARG A 122 -5.10 -11.69 19.62
CA ARG A 122 -4.97 -12.99 18.96
C ARG A 122 -5.52 -12.98 17.54
N GLN A 123 -6.62 -12.27 17.30
CA GLN A 123 -7.17 -12.10 15.96
C GLN A 123 -6.29 -11.19 15.12
N ALA A 124 -5.79 -10.09 15.69
CA ALA A 124 -4.90 -9.17 15.00
C ALA A 124 -3.65 -9.89 14.48
N VAL A 125 -2.98 -10.68 15.34
CA VAL A 125 -1.84 -11.52 14.93
C VAL A 125 -2.24 -12.49 13.83
N LYS A 126 -3.39 -13.15 13.94
CA LYS A 126 -3.86 -14.06 12.88
C LYS A 126 -4.07 -13.33 11.53
N PHE A 127 -4.65 -12.13 11.56
CA PHE A 127 -4.90 -11.35 10.35
C PHE A 127 -3.64 -10.71 9.77
N ALA A 128 -2.57 -10.55 10.56
CA ALA A 128 -1.26 -10.15 10.06
C ALA A 128 -0.66 -11.21 9.12
N HIS A 129 -1.19 -12.43 9.13
CA HIS A 129 -0.82 -13.54 8.23
C HIS A 129 -1.96 -13.93 7.28
N ASP A 130 -2.95 -13.05 7.06
CA ASP A 130 -4.03 -13.32 6.10
C ASP A 130 -3.47 -13.42 4.66
N LYS A 131 -4.13 -14.16 3.77
CA LYS A 131 -3.72 -14.24 2.36
C LYS A 131 -3.92 -12.92 1.62
N ASP A 132 -4.87 -12.12 2.06
CA ASP A 132 -5.21 -10.81 1.51
C ASP A 132 -4.30 -9.73 2.10
N ASP A 133 -3.63 -8.95 1.26
CA ASP A 133 -2.69 -7.92 1.70
C ASP A 133 -3.38 -6.69 2.30
N GLU A 134 -4.62 -6.36 1.91
CA GLU A 134 -5.39 -5.29 2.54
C GLU A 134 -5.78 -5.61 3.99
N ILE A 135 -6.08 -6.88 4.26
CA ILE A 135 -6.29 -7.37 5.63
C ILE A 135 -4.98 -7.27 6.43
N ARG A 136 -3.86 -7.74 5.88
CA ARG A 136 -2.55 -7.64 6.56
C ARG A 136 -2.16 -6.18 6.81
N MET A 137 -2.37 -5.28 5.85
CA MET A 137 -2.11 -3.83 5.98
C MET A 137 -2.91 -3.22 7.14
N SER A 138 -4.14 -3.67 7.35
CA SER A 138 -4.99 -3.20 8.45
C SER A 138 -4.42 -3.55 9.84
N MET A 139 -3.52 -4.53 9.93
CA MET A 139 -2.87 -4.95 11.17
C MET A 139 -1.58 -4.19 11.47
N VAL A 140 -1.01 -3.45 10.51
CA VAL A 140 0.17 -2.62 10.76
C VAL A 140 -0.16 -1.59 11.84
N GLY A 141 0.65 -1.58 12.90
CA GLY A 141 0.45 -0.76 14.10
C GLY A 141 -0.57 -1.28 15.12
N ARG A 142 -1.14 -2.46 14.89
CA ARG A 142 -1.95 -3.21 15.87
C ARG A 142 -1.23 -4.43 16.42
N VAL A 143 -0.23 -4.93 15.70
CA VAL A 143 0.61 -6.06 16.10
C VAL A 143 2.08 -5.66 16.08
N ASP A 144 2.93 -6.50 16.68
CA ASP A 144 4.38 -6.36 16.58
C ASP A 144 4.81 -6.41 15.10
N LEU A 145 5.71 -5.50 14.70
CA LEU A 145 6.25 -5.44 13.35
C LEU A 145 6.98 -6.73 12.95
N MET A 146 7.45 -7.50 13.93
CA MET A 146 8.06 -8.82 13.71
C MET A 146 7.11 -9.82 13.04
N GLU A 147 5.79 -9.65 13.16
CA GLU A 147 4.82 -10.50 12.46
C GLU A 147 4.92 -10.37 10.92
N PHE A 148 5.50 -9.29 10.42
CA PHE A 148 5.68 -9.02 8.98
C PHE A 148 7.10 -9.30 8.48
N ALA A 149 7.98 -9.90 9.29
CA ALA A 149 9.39 -10.08 8.94
C ALA A 149 9.60 -10.96 7.68
N ASP A 150 8.64 -11.81 7.35
CA ASP A 150 8.65 -12.68 6.17
C ASP A 150 7.61 -12.25 5.11
N ASP A 151 6.92 -11.12 5.30
CA ASP A 151 5.97 -10.59 4.32
C ASP A 151 6.73 -10.06 3.09
N THR A 152 6.28 -10.44 1.90
CA THR A 152 6.92 -10.08 0.62
C THR A 152 6.13 -9.03 -0.15
N SER A 153 4.98 -8.59 0.37
CA SER A 153 4.16 -7.55 -0.25
C SER A 153 4.79 -6.18 -0.10
N TRP A 154 5.07 -5.53 -1.24
CA TRP A 154 5.54 -4.15 -1.28
C TRP A 154 4.57 -3.18 -0.59
N ASN A 155 3.26 -3.40 -0.70
CA ASN A 155 2.25 -2.56 -0.06
C ASN A 155 2.38 -2.60 1.47
N ILE A 156 2.68 -3.79 2.03
CA ILE A 156 2.93 -3.97 3.45
C ILE A 156 4.23 -3.28 3.87
N HIS A 157 5.29 -3.44 3.08
CA HIS A 157 6.57 -2.76 3.34
C HIS A 157 6.41 -1.25 3.39
N GLN A 158 5.71 -0.66 2.41
CA GLN A 158 5.42 0.77 2.38
C GLN A 158 4.58 1.20 3.58
N LYS A 159 3.52 0.45 3.91
CA LYS A 159 2.68 0.75 5.07
C LYS A 159 3.47 0.75 6.39
N ILE A 160 4.42 -0.17 6.54
CA ILE A 160 5.31 -0.23 7.71
C ILE A 160 6.30 0.94 7.72
N ILE A 161 6.87 1.32 6.56
CA ILE A 161 7.73 2.51 6.44
C ILE A 161 6.99 3.76 6.92
N ASP A 162 5.77 3.98 6.40
CA ASP A 162 4.94 5.14 6.76
C ASP A 162 4.61 5.10 8.26
N TYR A 163 4.20 3.94 8.78
CA TYR A 163 3.86 3.78 10.19
C TYR A 163 5.04 4.08 11.13
N VAL A 164 6.24 3.57 10.79
CA VAL A 164 7.48 3.83 11.55
C VAL A 164 7.82 5.32 11.54
N ALA A 165 7.69 5.98 10.38
CA ALA A 165 7.98 7.40 10.23
C ALA A 165 7.00 8.29 11.01
N GLU A 166 5.70 8.02 10.87
CA GLU A 166 4.61 8.80 11.49
C GLU A 166 4.54 8.61 13.02
N SER A 167 4.78 7.38 13.48
CA SER A 167 4.65 7.03 14.91
C SER A 167 5.97 7.12 15.68
N HIS A 168 7.08 7.45 15.00
CA HIS A 168 8.42 7.52 15.59
C HIS A 168 8.83 6.25 16.36
N ILE A 169 8.46 5.08 15.82
CA ILE A 169 8.78 3.78 16.42
C ILE A 169 10.21 3.40 16.07
N ASP A 170 10.92 2.75 16.99
CA ASP A 170 12.25 2.17 16.73
C ASP A 170 12.09 0.77 16.10
N PRO A 171 12.36 0.58 14.80
CA PRO A 171 12.16 -0.70 14.14
C PRO A 171 13.34 -1.65 14.34
N ALA A 172 14.23 -1.40 15.31
CA ALA A 172 15.49 -2.13 15.49
C ALA A 172 15.34 -3.67 15.45
N PRO A 173 14.39 -4.31 16.17
CA PRO A 173 14.24 -5.76 16.12
C PRO A 173 13.95 -6.28 14.70
N LEU A 174 13.07 -5.60 13.97
CA LEU A 174 12.74 -5.96 12.59
C LEU A 174 13.93 -5.72 11.65
N VAL A 175 14.63 -4.59 11.79
CA VAL A 175 15.83 -4.27 11.00
C VAL A 175 16.92 -5.33 11.19
N GLU A 176 17.21 -5.70 12.43
CA GLU A 176 18.23 -6.71 12.76
C GLU A 176 17.86 -8.07 12.18
N LYS A 177 16.58 -8.45 12.24
CA LYS A 177 16.07 -9.68 11.62
C LYS A 177 16.21 -9.65 10.10
N LEU A 178 15.76 -8.58 9.47
CA LEU A 178 15.78 -8.42 8.01
C LEU A 178 17.20 -8.36 7.47
N ALA A 179 18.15 -7.72 8.19
CA ALA A 179 19.54 -7.62 7.77
C ALA A 179 20.23 -8.99 7.65
N GLN A 180 19.73 -10.02 8.33
CA GLN A 180 20.22 -11.40 8.26
C GLN A 180 19.44 -12.26 7.26
N ASN A 181 18.43 -11.71 6.57
CA ASN A 181 17.60 -12.45 5.63
C ASN A 181 18.42 -12.87 4.40
N PRO A 182 18.31 -14.13 3.91
CA PRO A 182 19.03 -14.56 2.70
C PRO A 182 18.62 -13.79 1.44
N ASP A 183 17.39 -13.27 1.37
CA ASP A 183 16.89 -12.48 0.25
C ASP A 183 17.40 -11.04 0.29
N ALA A 184 18.07 -10.61 -0.79
CA ALA A 184 18.59 -9.24 -0.92
C ALA A 184 17.49 -8.17 -0.95
N GLY A 185 16.29 -8.49 -1.45
CA GLY A 185 15.13 -7.62 -1.41
C GLY A 185 14.65 -7.34 0.01
N MET A 186 14.65 -8.36 0.88
CA MET A 186 14.32 -8.19 2.29
C MET A 186 15.38 -7.38 3.04
N ARG A 187 16.67 -7.58 2.71
CA ARG A 187 17.75 -6.74 3.25
C ARG A 187 17.67 -5.30 2.74
N LEU A 188 17.27 -5.09 1.48
CA LEU A 188 17.03 -3.75 0.93
C LEU A 188 15.81 -3.09 1.59
N TRP A 189 14.78 -3.85 1.96
CA TRP A 189 13.67 -3.33 2.76
C TRP A 189 14.15 -2.87 4.15
N ALA A 190 15.04 -3.63 4.80
CA ALA A 190 15.69 -3.17 6.04
C ALA A 190 16.35 -1.80 5.86
N VAL A 191 17.01 -1.58 4.72
CA VAL A 191 17.62 -0.30 4.36
C VAL A 191 16.59 0.82 4.29
N SER A 192 15.31 0.57 4.01
CA SER A 192 14.25 1.61 3.95
C SER A 192 13.70 2.02 5.31
N ILE A 193 13.84 1.20 6.36
CA ILE A 193 13.32 1.47 7.71
C ILE A 193 14.40 1.68 8.78
N MET A 194 15.64 1.25 8.53
CA MET A 194 16.74 1.39 9.50
C MET A 194 17.08 2.86 9.83
N SER A 195 17.63 3.10 11.02
CA SER A 195 18.29 4.37 11.37
C SER A 195 19.82 4.27 11.31
N GLU A 196 20.52 5.41 11.42
CA GLU A 196 21.99 5.50 11.30
C GLU A 196 22.77 4.51 12.18
N LYS A 197 22.26 4.22 13.39
CA LYS A 197 22.88 3.25 14.31
C LYS A 197 23.05 1.86 13.71
N HIS A 198 22.27 1.53 12.68
CA HIS A 198 22.27 0.23 12.03
C HIS A 198 23.16 0.17 10.78
N ILE A 199 23.76 1.29 10.32
CA ILE A 199 24.65 1.32 9.15
C ILE A 199 25.66 0.16 9.16
N PRO A 200 26.33 -0.18 10.28
CA PRO A 200 27.28 -1.29 10.34
C PRO A 200 26.72 -2.66 9.96
N LEU A 201 25.40 -2.87 10.04
CA LEU A 201 24.77 -4.15 9.70
C LEU A 201 24.79 -4.46 8.20
N LEU A 202 24.67 -3.42 7.35
CA LEU A 202 24.40 -3.60 5.91
C LEU A 202 25.37 -2.85 4.98
N ILE A 203 26.25 -2.01 5.53
CA ILE A 203 27.22 -1.26 4.71
C ILE A 203 28.25 -2.18 4.01
N ASP A 204 28.45 -3.39 4.55
CA ASP A 204 29.33 -4.43 4.00
C ASP A 204 28.58 -5.61 3.36
N ASP A 205 27.27 -5.45 3.10
CA ASP A 205 26.41 -6.52 2.56
C ASP A 205 27.00 -7.18 1.31
N PRO A 206 26.96 -8.52 1.14
CA PRO A 206 27.49 -9.17 -0.06
C PRO A 206 26.87 -8.65 -1.36
N ASP A 207 25.63 -8.19 -1.33
CA ASP A 207 24.92 -7.60 -2.46
C ASP A 207 25.30 -6.13 -2.68
N LEU A 208 25.53 -5.75 -3.94
CA LEU A 208 25.95 -4.39 -4.29
C LEU A 208 24.78 -3.39 -4.18
N ILE A 209 23.55 -3.81 -4.48
CA ILE A 209 22.36 -2.95 -4.44
C ILE A 209 22.02 -2.61 -2.99
N VAL A 210 22.12 -3.58 -2.08
CA VAL A 210 21.91 -3.33 -0.64
C VAL A 210 22.93 -2.31 -0.11
N ARG A 211 24.22 -2.51 -0.40
CA ARG A 211 25.27 -1.54 -0.05
C ARG A 211 25.02 -0.15 -0.63
N GLY A 212 24.69 -0.10 -1.91
CA GLY A 212 24.35 1.13 -2.60
C GLY A 212 23.15 1.84 -1.98
N GLY A 213 22.14 1.07 -1.55
CA GLY A 213 21.00 1.56 -0.79
C GLY A 213 21.40 2.25 0.51
N VAL A 214 22.29 1.63 1.29
CA VAL A 214 22.81 2.23 2.55
C VAL A 214 23.56 3.53 2.26
N ILE A 215 24.48 3.52 1.29
CA ILE A 215 25.26 4.72 0.91
C ILE A 215 24.34 5.85 0.44
N ASN A 216 23.34 5.53 -0.38
CA ASN A 216 22.41 6.52 -0.91
C ASN A 216 21.51 7.10 0.18
N ARG A 217 20.96 6.26 1.06
CA ARG A 217 20.04 6.72 2.12
C ARG A 217 20.74 7.56 3.17
N PHE A 218 21.97 7.20 3.53
CA PHE A 218 22.74 7.85 4.59
C PHE A 218 23.86 8.73 4.05
N ALA A 219 23.70 9.26 2.83
CA ALA A 219 24.69 10.06 2.10
C ALA A 219 25.32 11.20 2.92
N ASP A 220 24.55 11.80 3.83
CA ASP A 220 24.98 12.92 4.68
C ASP A 220 25.58 12.47 6.03
N SER A 221 25.35 11.20 6.42
CA SER A 221 25.65 10.68 7.75
C SER A 221 26.83 9.70 7.79
N LEU A 222 27.44 9.39 6.64
CA LEU A 222 28.61 8.51 6.59
C LEU A 222 29.82 9.17 7.26
N GLY A 223 30.37 8.59 8.32
CA GLY A 223 31.58 9.11 8.94
C GLY A 223 32.80 9.08 7.99
N SER A 224 33.74 10.02 8.17
CA SER A 224 34.93 10.14 7.31
C SER A 224 35.73 8.83 7.20
N ASP A 225 35.98 8.14 8.31
CA ASP A 225 36.73 6.88 8.30
C ASP A 225 36.02 5.78 7.50
N LEU A 226 34.69 5.76 7.55
CA LEU A 226 33.89 4.84 6.76
C LEU A 226 33.98 5.16 5.27
N ILE A 227 33.94 6.44 4.91
CA ILE A 227 34.11 6.91 3.53
C ILE A 227 35.47 6.50 2.98
N ASP A 228 36.56 6.74 3.71
CA ASP A 228 37.91 6.34 3.28
C ASP A 228 37.97 4.84 2.97
N ARG A 229 37.40 4.00 3.85
CA ARG A 229 37.30 2.55 3.62
C ARG A 229 36.48 2.19 2.38
N LEU A 230 35.38 2.90 2.12
CA LEU A 230 34.52 2.64 0.95
C LEU A 230 35.18 3.08 -0.36
N ILE A 231 35.94 4.18 -0.35
CA ILE A 231 36.74 4.65 -1.51
C ILE A 231 37.88 3.67 -1.81
N GLU A 232 38.41 2.97 -0.80
CA GLU A 232 39.44 1.95 -0.99
C GLU A 232 38.86 0.55 -1.31
N SER A 233 37.53 0.43 -1.41
CA SER A 233 36.87 -0.83 -1.69
C SER A 233 37.34 -1.45 -3.01
N PRO A 234 37.66 -2.77 -3.05
CA PRO A 234 38.06 -3.42 -4.30
C PRO A 234 36.92 -3.48 -5.32
N ARG A 235 35.66 -3.35 -4.88
CA ARG A 235 34.48 -3.37 -5.76
C ARG A 235 34.23 -1.98 -6.34
N THR A 236 34.45 -1.83 -7.65
CA THR A 236 34.19 -0.57 -8.37
C THR A 236 32.80 0.01 -8.10
N GLY A 237 31.77 -0.83 -8.04
CA GLY A 237 30.41 -0.38 -7.79
C GLY A 237 30.22 0.32 -6.44
N VAL A 238 30.95 -0.09 -5.40
CA VAL A 238 30.90 0.58 -4.09
C VAL A 238 31.49 1.97 -4.19
N ARG A 239 32.66 2.09 -4.84
CA ARG A 239 33.32 3.38 -5.08
C ARG A 239 32.48 4.32 -5.94
N ASP A 240 31.76 3.76 -6.91
CA ASP A 240 30.80 4.50 -7.75
C ASP A 240 29.67 5.12 -6.91
N TYR A 241 29.04 4.33 -6.02
CA TYR A 241 28.02 4.84 -5.11
C TYR A 241 28.55 5.98 -4.23
N VAL A 242 29.76 5.85 -3.68
CA VAL A 242 30.36 6.93 -2.87
C VAL A 242 30.55 8.19 -3.71
N ALA A 243 31.19 8.09 -4.88
CA ALA A 243 31.45 9.25 -5.75
C ALA A 243 30.16 10.01 -6.10
N ARG A 244 29.08 9.25 -6.40
CA ARG A 244 27.81 9.81 -6.86
C ARG A 244 26.92 10.32 -5.74
N ARG A 245 26.97 9.73 -4.55
CA ARG A 245 25.93 9.94 -3.52
C ARG A 245 26.44 10.52 -2.22
N ALA A 246 27.67 10.22 -1.77
CA ALA A 246 28.14 10.70 -0.47
C ALA A 246 28.33 12.23 -0.49
N ASN A 247 27.69 12.96 0.42
CA ASN A 247 27.64 14.43 0.38
C ASN A 247 28.70 15.11 1.24
N ASN A 248 29.28 14.39 2.19
CA ASN A 248 30.21 14.90 3.19
C ASN A 248 31.66 14.49 2.92
N LEU A 249 32.06 14.47 1.64
CA LEU A 249 33.43 14.16 1.23
C LEU A 249 34.38 15.32 1.57
N SER A 250 35.53 15.01 2.17
CA SER A 250 36.63 15.96 2.30
C SER A 250 37.39 16.16 0.98
N ASP A 251 38.13 17.26 0.86
CA ASP A 251 38.96 17.55 -0.32
C ASP A 251 39.92 16.39 -0.67
N VAL A 252 40.50 15.75 0.35
CA VAL A 252 41.39 14.59 0.18
C VAL A 252 40.63 13.40 -0.41
N GLN A 253 39.42 13.12 0.08
CA GLN A 253 38.58 12.03 -0.42
C GLN A 253 38.07 12.31 -1.85
N ILE A 254 37.73 13.56 -2.15
CA ILE A 254 37.39 13.99 -3.51
C ILE A 254 38.57 13.77 -4.45
N GLN A 255 39.78 14.17 -4.05
CA GLN A 255 40.97 13.99 -4.88
C GLN A 255 41.26 12.50 -5.14
N LYS A 256 41.18 11.64 -4.10
CA LYS A 256 41.31 10.18 -4.26
C LYS A 256 40.31 9.63 -5.28
N LEU A 257 39.06 10.06 -5.22
CA LEU A 257 38.01 9.63 -6.17
C LEU A 257 38.25 10.15 -7.59
N LEU A 258 38.77 11.37 -7.76
CA LEU A 258 39.12 11.93 -9.07
C LEU A 258 40.27 11.18 -9.75
N GLU A 259 41.22 10.69 -8.95
CA GLU A 259 42.37 9.89 -9.37
C GLU A 259 42.00 8.43 -9.67
N ASP A 260 40.84 7.95 -9.19
CA ASP A 260 40.35 6.62 -9.54
C ASP A 260 39.96 6.56 -11.02
N GLU A 261 40.66 5.71 -11.77
CA GLU A 261 40.48 5.54 -13.21
C GLU A 261 39.04 5.13 -13.60
N LYS A 262 38.35 4.36 -12.75
CA LYS A 262 37.04 3.78 -13.04
C LYS A 262 35.88 4.67 -12.59
N VAL A 263 36.04 5.44 -11.51
CA VAL A 263 34.94 6.25 -10.94
C VAL A 263 35.19 7.76 -10.97
N GLY A 264 36.39 8.22 -11.30
CA GLY A 264 36.72 9.64 -11.35
C GLY A 264 35.90 10.44 -12.36
N PHE A 265 35.33 9.78 -13.38
CA PHE A 265 34.35 10.41 -14.28
C PHE A 265 33.13 10.93 -13.51
N TRP A 266 32.56 10.12 -12.60
CA TRP A 266 31.38 10.51 -11.83
C TRP A 266 31.65 11.66 -10.87
N MET A 267 32.81 11.66 -10.23
CA MET A 267 33.22 12.76 -9.37
C MET A 267 33.41 14.05 -10.19
N ARG A 268 33.99 13.98 -11.39
CA ARG A 268 34.11 15.14 -12.31
C ARG A 268 32.74 15.67 -12.74
N ASP A 269 31.83 14.79 -13.11
CA ASP A 269 30.48 15.16 -13.55
C ASP A 269 29.73 15.89 -12.43
N ARG A 270 29.77 15.33 -11.22
CA ARG A 270 29.19 15.94 -10.02
C ARG A 270 29.80 17.30 -9.67
N LEU A 271 31.11 17.46 -9.75
CA LEU A 271 31.76 18.77 -9.53
C LEU A 271 31.35 19.80 -10.59
N GLU A 272 31.15 19.38 -11.84
CA GLU A 272 30.67 20.27 -12.90
C GLU A 272 29.19 20.64 -12.69
N GLU A 273 28.35 19.74 -12.17
CA GLU A 273 26.98 20.07 -11.73
C GLU A 273 26.99 21.13 -10.61
N TYR A 274 27.76 20.92 -9.54
CA TYR A 274 27.90 21.91 -8.48
C TYR A 274 28.42 23.26 -9.01
N ARG A 275 29.38 23.23 -9.94
CA ARG A 275 29.89 24.45 -10.57
C ARG A 275 28.81 25.19 -11.37
N LYS A 276 27.94 24.47 -12.09
CA LYS A 276 26.81 25.07 -12.82
C LYS A 276 25.81 25.70 -11.85
N GLU A 277 25.48 25.03 -10.76
CA GLU A 277 24.59 25.56 -9.72
C GLU A 277 25.19 26.81 -9.03
N TYR A 278 26.47 26.74 -8.64
CA TYR A 278 27.17 27.88 -8.04
C TYR A 278 27.20 29.10 -8.97
N ARG A 279 27.42 28.90 -10.28
CA ARG A 279 27.33 29.99 -11.28
C ARG A 279 25.94 30.60 -11.35
N LYS A 280 24.88 29.78 -11.28
CA LYS A 280 23.49 30.28 -11.23
C LYS A 280 23.27 31.13 -9.98
N LEU A 281 23.73 30.67 -8.82
CA LEU A 281 23.63 31.42 -7.56
C LEU A 281 24.36 32.75 -7.63
N CYS A 282 25.62 32.80 -8.11
CA CYS A 282 26.33 34.07 -8.27
C CYS A 282 25.66 35.02 -9.29
N ALA A 283 25.01 34.49 -10.33
CA ALA A 283 24.25 35.30 -11.27
C ALA A 283 22.99 35.90 -10.62
N LEU A 284 22.29 35.11 -9.80
CA LEU A 284 21.16 35.59 -8.99
C LEU A 284 21.63 36.60 -7.94
N GLU A 285 22.71 36.37 -7.21
CA GLU A 285 23.25 37.35 -6.24
C GLU A 285 23.56 38.70 -6.90
N LYS A 286 24.10 38.71 -8.12
CA LYS A 286 24.33 39.94 -8.88
C LYS A 286 23.04 40.64 -9.30
N LEU A 287 22.05 39.88 -9.76
CA LEU A 287 20.71 40.39 -10.09
C LEU A 287 19.97 40.96 -8.86
N PHE A 288 20.27 40.41 -7.67
CA PHE A 288 19.59 40.76 -6.43
C PHE A 288 20.36 41.79 -5.56
N GLY A 289 21.67 41.93 -5.75
CA GLY A 289 22.55 42.85 -5.04
C GLY A 289 22.59 44.28 -5.59
N ASP A 290 22.20 44.48 -6.86
CA ASP A 290 22.03 45.81 -7.46
C ASP A 290 20.61 46.34 -7.21
N SER A 291 20.32 46.71 -5.96
CA SER A 291 19.06 47.30 -5.55
C SER A 291 19.02 48.80 -5.86
N ASP A 292 18.45 49.19 -7.02
CA ASP A 292 17.60 50.40 -7.19
C ASP A 292 17.23 50.74 -8.65
N SER A 293 17.58 49.93 -9.63
CA SER A 293 17.12 50.13 -11.02
C SER A 293 15.79 49.42 -11.30
N GLU A 294 14.76 50.14 -11.78
CA GLU A 294 13.49 49.53 -12.25
C GLU A 294 13.70 48.47 -13.35
N LEU A 295 14.77 48.60 -14.12
CA LEU A 295 15.15 47.64 -15.16
C LEU A 295 15.60 46.31 -14.56
N MET A 296 16.26 46.35 -13.39
CA MET A 296 16.63 45.15 -12.64
C MET A 296 15.40 44.51 -11.98
N LYS A 297 14.39 45.27 -11.55
CA LYS A 297 13.12 44.71 -11.02
C LYS A 297 12.38 43.90 -12.08
N SER A 298 12.26 44.41 -13.32
CA SER A 298 11.60 43.69 -14.41
C SER A 298 12.37 42.42 -14.84
N GLN A 299 13.70 42.46 -14.87
CA GLN A 299 14.53 41.28 -15.14
C GLN A 299 14.47 40.24 -14.00
N ARG A 300 14.32 40.69 -12.75
CA ARG A 300 14.14 39.83 -11.58
C ARG A 300 12.80 39.10 -11.61
N GLU A 301 11.72 39.78 -11.99
CA GLU A 301 10.39 39.17 -12.19
C GLU A 301 10.38 38.15 -13.33
N LEU A 302 11.08 38.45 -14.45
CA LEU A 302 11.25 37.51 -15.56
C LEU A 302 12.06 36.27 -15.15
N ALA A 303 13.19 36.45 -14.48
CA ALA A 303 14.02 35.36 -13.99
C ALA A 303 13.32 34.50 -12.92
N LEU A 304 12.43 35.09 -12.10
CA LEU A 304 11.58 34.35 -11.17
C LEU A 304 10.52 33.53 -11.91
N SER A 305 9.93 34.05 -12.99
CA SER A 305 8.96 33.32 -13.81
C SER A 305 9.57 32.16 -14.60
N GLU A 306 10.83 32.26 -15.02
CA GLU A 306 11.53 31.21 -15.77
C GLU A 306 12.17 30.14 -14.87
N ASN A 307 12.53 30.47 -13.63
CA ASN A 307 13.17 29.52 -12.69
C ASN A 307 12.22 28.93 -11.63
N PHE A 308 11.04 29.52 -11.42
CA PHE A 308 10.03 29.05 -10.45
C PHE A 308 8.62 28.89 -11.06
N GLY A 309 8.50 28.92 -12.39
CA GLY A 309 7.28 28.59 -13.11
C GLY A 309 7.11 27.08 -13.28
N HIS A 310 6.24 26.51 -12.42
CA HIS A 310 5.85 25.11 -12.21
C HIS A 310 6.52 24.39 -11.04
#